data_AF-A0AAQ3KGD3-F1
#
_entry.id   AF-A0AAQ3KGD3-F1
#
_cell.length_a   1.000
_cell.length_b   1.000
_cell.length_c   1.000
_cell.angle_alpha   90.00
_cell.angle_beta   90.00
_cell.angle_gamma   90.00
#
_symmetry.space_group_name_H-M   'P 1'
#
loop_
_entity.id
_entity.type
_entity.pdbx_description
1 polymer ?
#
loop_
_entity_poly.entity_id
_entity_poly.type
_entity_poly.pdbx_seq_one_letter_code
_entity_poly.pdbx_strand_id
1 'polypeptide(L)'
;MDKDQLIPGLPDDLACECLVRVSVDDFSTVGAVCNKWNRILGSPLFDKHRKSVGAARPIVVLAQLQPRLHSDREASRLLFRVSLFEPATRSWSLAPPIPRRSSGLPLFCKLVALGRKLVVLGGWNPLTWANTDEVHIYDMVSRTWRCGATMPGPPRSFFACAAWQERGMVFVAGGRDARKKALRSALAYDVAADAWIRMPDMALRRDECSGVFAGGAFHVLSGYPTEAQVQFSRSAESFDVVAWRWGPVEEGKLEEEACPWTSVVGSDGMVYMCLQSGEVVVLEEEGGNRGGRAWRRMAELPAEMRSAKRMVAWEGGMMVLGLGSQKEEQVAYVLEIKGNEPKTTWRKVEMPKEFSGHVHAACCSTI
;
A
#
# COMPACT_ATOMS: atom_id res chain seq x y z
N MET A 1 -23.86 3.53 -40.07
CA MET A 1 -22.90 3.24 -38.99
C MET A 1 -23.69 3.11 -37.72
N ASP A 2 -23.59 1.96 -37.06
CA ASP A 2 -24.24 1.76 -35.78
C ASP A 2 -23.57 2.67 -34.74
N LYS A 3 -24.35 3.57 -34.12
CA LYS A 3 -23.82 4.58 -33.20
C LYS A 3 -23.39 3.97 -31.86
N ASP A 4 -23.74 2.71 -31.62
CA ASP A 4 -23.46 2.02 -30.37
C ASP A 4 -22.20 1.15 -30.39
N GLN A 5 -21.48 1.05 -31.51
CA GLN A 5 -20.22 0.28 -31.57
C GLN A 5 -19.07 0.99 -30.85
N LEU A 6 -18.22 0.22 -30.15
CA LEU A 6 -17.03 0.75 -29.47
C LEU A 6 -15.97 1.28 -30.44
N ILE A 7 -15.67 0.48 -31.46
CA ILE A 7 -14.80 0.85 -32.57
C ILE A 7 -15.62 0.53 -33.84
N PRO A 8 -15.91 1.52 -34.70
CA PRO A 8 -16.71 1.28 -35.89
C PRO A 8 -16.15 0.14 -36.75
N GLY A 9 -16.98 -0.86 -37.06
CA GLY A 9 -16.59 -2.02 -37.85
C GLY A 9 -15.96 -3.17 -37.07
N LEU A 10 -15.82 -3.06 -35.75
CA LEU A 10 -15.38 -4.14 -34.86
C LEU A 10 -16.52 -4.53 -33.90
N PRO A 11 -16.74 -5.84 -33.67
CA PRO A 11 -17.48 -6.33 -32.52
C PRO A 11 -16.95 -5.75 -31.19
N ASP A 12 -17.86 -5.46 -30.24
CA ASP A 12 -17.50 -4.78 -28.98
C ASP A 12 -16.52 -5.59 -28.11
N ASP A 13 -16.56 -6.93 -28.19
CA ASP A 13 -15.60 -7.82 -27.53
C ASP A 13 -14.19 -7.67 -28.10
N LEU A 14 -14.03 -7.66 -29.44
CA LEU A 14 -12.74 -7.40 -30.09
C LEU A 14 -12.25 -5.96 -29.86
N ALA A 15 -13.17 -4.99 -29.82
CA ALA A 15 -12.81 -3.63 -29.48
C ALA A 15 -12.29 -3.52 -28.04
N CYS A 16 -12.91 -4.21 -27.08
CA CYS A 16 -12.41 -4.33 -25.72
C CYS A 16 -11.02 -4.98 -25.69
N GLU A 17 -10.80 -6.06 -26.45
CA GLU A 17 -9.49 -6.71 -26.62
C GLU A 17 -8.42 -5.72 -27.11
N CYS A 18 -8.73 -4.85 -28.07
CA CYS A 18 -7.81 -3.79 -28.48
C CYS A 18 -7.48 -2.84 -27.33
N LEU A 19 -8.50 -2.37 -26.60
CA LEU A 19 -8.32 -1.42 -25.50
C LEU A 19 -7.50 -2.01 -24.34
N VAL A 20 -7.69 -3.29 -23.98
CA VAL A 20 -6.90 -3.91 -22.91
C VAL A 20 -5.43 -4.11 -23.25
N ARG A 21 -5.01 -3.98 -24.52
CA ARG A 21 -3.60 -4.05 -24.92
C ARG A 21 -2.90 -2.69 -24.94
N VAL A 22 -3.65 -1.59 -24.81
CA VAL A 22 -3.09 -0.23 -24.74
C VAL A 22 -2.21 -0.11 -23.49
N SER A 23 -1.10 0.66 -23.62
CA SER A 23 -0.24 1.00 -22.48
C SER A 23 -1.00 1.85 -21.47
N VAL A 24 -0.73 1.64 -20.18
CA VAL A 24 -1.33 2.45 -19.11
C VAL A 24 -1.00 3.94 -19.27
N ASP A 25 0.18 4.25 -19.82
CA ASP A 25 0.61 5.63 -20.09
C ASP A 25 -0.31 6.35 -21.09
N ASP A 26 -0.90 5.61 -22.03
CA ASP A 26 -1.76 6.16 -23.07
C ASP A 26 -3.23 6.21 -22.66
N PHE A 27 -3.61 5.70 -21.48
CA PHE A 27 -5.01 5.64 -21.07
C PHE A 27 -5.67 7.01 -20.98
N SER A 28 -4.92 8.04 -20.57
CA SER A 28 -5.45 9.42 -20.54
C SER A 28 -5.79 9.91 -21.95
N THR A 29 -4.92 9.65 -22.93
CA THR A 29 -5.12 9.96 -24.35
C THR A 29 -6.28 9.17 -24.94
N VAL A 30 -6.32 7.85 -24.70
CA VAL A 30 -7.39 6.96 -25.19
C VAL A 30 -8.74 7.31 -24.55
N GLY A 31 -8.76 7.61 -23.25
CA GLY A 31 -9.96 8.06 -22.56
C GLY A 31 -10.49 9.39 -23.08
N ALA A 32 -9.62 10.28 -23.57
CA ALA A 32 -10.03 11.56 -24.15
C ALA A 32 -10.71 11.43 -25.52
N VAL A 33 -10.62 10.29 -26.19
CA VAL A 33 -11.24 10.06 -27.51
C VAL A 33 -12.77 10.14 -27.42
N CYS A 34 -13.38 9.45 -26.44
CA CYS A 34 -14.81 9.54 -26.20
C CYS A 34 -15.22 9.09 -24.78
N ASN A 35 -16.41 9.52 -24.35
CA ASN A 35 -16.96 9.16 -23.03
C ASN A 35 -17.15 7.64 -22.85
N LYS A 36 -17.46 6.89 -23.92
CA LYS A 36 -17.64 5.43 -23.85
C LYS A 36 -16.32 4.74 -23.50
N TRP A 37 -15.22 5.13 -24.14
CA TRP A 37 -13.88 4.60 -23.85
C TRP A 37 -13.41 5.01 -22.47
N ASN A 38 -13.59 6.28 -22.09
CA ASN A 38 -13.27 6.74 -20.74
C ASN A 38 -14.01 5.91 -19.67
N ARG A 39 -15.31 5.64 -19.87
CA ARG A 39 -16.10 4.81 -18.95
C ARG A 39 -15.60 3.37 -18.87
N ILE A 40 -15.23 2.76 -20.00
CA ILE A 40 -14.70 1.38 -20.03
C ILE A 40 -13.34 1.32 -19.35
N LEU A 41 -12.42 2.20 -19.77
CA LEU A 41 -11.11 2.32 -19.14
C LEU A 41 -11.30 2.51 -17.65
N GLY A 42 -12.26 3.34 -17.22
CA GLY A 42 -12.73 3.62 -15.85
C GLY A 42 -13.31 2.45 -15.05
N SER A 43 -13.65 1.34 -15.69
CA SER A 43 -14.47 0.30 -15.08
C SER A 43 -13.66 -0.78 -14.33
N PRO A 44 -14.16 -1.30 -13.19
CA PRO A 44 -13.52 -2.43 -12.51
C PRO A 44 -13.48 -3.71 -13.36
N LEU A 45 -14.42 -3.88 -14.30
CA LEU A 45 -14.45 -5.01 -15.22
C LEU A 45 -13.27 -4.96 -16.20
N PHE A 46 -12.91 -3.77 -16.69
CA PHE A 46 -11.74 -3.58 -17.55
C PHE A 46 -10.44 -3.93 -16.81
N ASP A 47 -10.29 -3.53 -15.55
CA ASP A 47 -9.11 -3.89 -14.74
C ASP A 47 -9.02 -5.41 -14.52
N LYS A 48 -10.15 -6.06 -14.23
CA LYS A 48 -10.21 -7.52 -14.12
C LYS A 48 -9.83 -8.20 -15.44
N HIS A 49 -10.33 -7.67 -16.56
CA HIS A 49 -10.03 -8.22 -17.88
C HIS A 49 -8.54 -8.09 -18.22
N ARG A 50 -7.94 -6.91 -18.02
CA ARG A 50 -6.50 -6.69 -18.19
C ARG A 50 -5.65 -7.64 -17.37
N LYS A 51 -6.04 -7.89 -16.12
CA LYS A 51 -5.38 -8.89 -15.26
C LYS A 51 -5.47 -10.29 -15.86
N SER A 52 -6.66 -10.70 -16.30
CA SER A 52 -6.89 -12.04 -16.85
C SER A 52 -6.10 -12.33 -18.14
N VAL A 53 -5.85 -11.31 -18.96
CA VAL A 53 -5.06 -11.44 -20.20
C VAL A 53 -3.56 -11.16 -20.00
N GLY A 54 -3.11 -10.96 -18.75
CA GLY A 54 -1.71 -10.67 -18.43
C GLY A 54 -1.20 -9.30 -18.89
N ALA A 55 -2.12 -8.37 -19.21
CA ALA A 55 -1.77 -7.02 -19.63
C ALA A 55 -1.58 -6.06 -18.44
N ALA A 56 -2.08 -6.43 -17.26
CA ALA A 56 -1.95 -5.61 -16.07
C ALA A 56 -0.53 -5.68 -15.50
N ARG A 57 -0.01 -4.54 -15.02
CA ARG A 57 1.37 -4.42 -14.53
C ARG A 57 1.41 -3.91 -13.10
N PRO A 58 2.33 -4.43 -12.26
CA PRO A 58 2.54 -3.91 -10.93
C PRO A 58 3.24 -2.54 -11.01
N ILE A 59 2.71 -1.57 -10.29
CA ILE A 59 3.33 -0.27 -10.05
C ILE A 59 3.53 -0.15 -8.55
N VAL A 60 4.80 -0.13 -8.14
CA VAL A 60 5.16 0.12 -6.74
C VAL A 60 5.07 1.61 -6.48
N VAL A 61 4.31 1.98 -5.45
CA VAL A 61 4.02 3.35 -5.08
C VAL A 61 4.67 3.66 -3.74
N LEU A 62 5.50 4.70 -3.69
CA LEU A 62 6.28 5.06 -2.51
C LEU A 62 5.99 6.50 -2.08
N ALA A 63 5.75 6.71 -0.79
CA ALA A 63 5.81 8.05 -0.18
C ALA A 63 7.27 8.31 0.18
N GLN A 64 7.95 9.06 -0.67
CA GLN A 64 9.40 9.17 -0.68
C GLN A 64 9.85 10.61 -0.48
N LEU A 65 10.86 10.80 0.38
CA LEU A 65 11.51 12.09 0.58
C LEU A 65 12.25 12.47 -0.70
N GLN A 66 12.00 13.67 -1.22
CA GLN A 66 12.73 14.20 -2.36
C GLN A 66 14.12 14.68 -1.90
N PRO A 67 15.22 14.09 -2.41
CA PRO A 67 16.57 14.49 -2.04
C PRO A 67 16.89 15.92 -2.48
N ARG A 68 17.70 16.62 -1.70
CA ARG A 68 18.18 17.97 -2.06
C ARG A 68 19.29 17.83 -3.09
N LEU A 69 19.00 18.14 -4.35
CA LEU A 69 20.01 18.11 -5.42
C LEU A 69 20.81 19.41 -5.53
N HIS A 70 20.32 20.52 -4.96
CA HIS A 70 20.97 21.83 -4.97
C HIS A 70 21.02 22.47 -3.58
N SER A 71 22.04 23.30 -3.34
CA SER A 71 22.29 24.02 -2.08
C SER A 71 21.36 25.23 -1.95
N ASP A 72 20.05 25.01 -2.01
CA ASP A 72 19.10 26.09 -1.81
C ASP A 72 18.95 26.33 -0.31
N ARG A 73 19.46 27.48 0.16
CA ARG A 73 19.55 27.83 1.59
C ARG A 73 18.19 28.08 2.24
N GLU A 74 17.10 28.17 1.47
CA GLU A 74 15.77 28.61 1.97
C GLU A 74 14.75 27.51 2.29
N ALA A 75 15.00 26.22 2.00
CA ALA A 75 14.03 25.16 2.29
C ALA A 75 14.54 24.13 3.31
N SER A 76 14.47 24.47 4.60
CA SER A 76 14.64 23.55 5.73
C SER A 76 13.54 22.45 5.82
N ARG A 77 12.71 22.26 4.79
CA ARG A 77 11.47 21.47 4.86
C ARG A 77 11.63 20.10 4.21
N LEU A 78 11.18 19.06 4.92
CA LEU A 78 11.06 17.70 4.39
C LEU A 78 9.92 17.67 3.37
N LEU A 79 10.23 17.28 2.13
CA LEU A 79 9.26 17.26 1.03
C LEU A 79 9.05 15.82 0.57
N PHE A 80 7.94 15.21 0.97
CA PHE A 80 7.57 13.88 0.51
C PHE A 80 6.68 13.97 -0.74
N ARG A 81 6.96 13.10 -1.71
CA ARG A 81 6.24 12.96 -2.98
C ARG A 81 5.84 11.50 -3.17
N VAL A 82 4.95 11.27 -4.13
CA VAL A 82 4.62 9.91 -4.59
C VAL A 82 5.56 9.55 -5.74
N SER A 83 6.48 8.63 -5.49
CA SER A 83 7.32 7.99 -6.50
C SER A 83 6.65 6.72 -7.00
N LEU A 84 6.73 6.47 -8.29
CA LEU A 84 6.20 5.29 -8.96
C LEU A 84 7.36 4.50 -9.57
N PHE A 85 7.40 3.20 -9.31
CA PHE A 85 8.40 2.29 -9.87
C PHE A 85 7.71 1.13 -10.58
N GLU A 86 8.01 0.92 -11.86
CA GLU A 86 7.53 -0.22 -12.63
C GLU A 86 8.62 -1.32 -12.66
N PRO A 87 8.43 -2.47 -11.97
CA PRO A 87 9.48 -3.47 -11.84
C PRO A 87 9.93 -4.13 -13.15
N ALA A 88 9.04 -4.18 -14.15
CA ALA A 88 9.29 -4.83 -15.43
C ALA A 88 10.23 -4.00 -16.33
N THR A 89 9.93 -2.71 -16.47
CA THR A 89 10.71 -1.74 -17.27
C THR A 89 11.85 -1.11 -16.48
N ARG A 90 11.80 -1.22 -15.14
CA ARG A 90 12.73 -0.59 -14.18
C ARG A 90 12.69 0.94 -14.26
N SER A 91 11.60 1.49 -14.76
CA SER A 91 11.43 2.93 -14.87
C SER A 91 10.90 3.53 -13.56
N TRP A 92 11.43 4.69 -13.23
CA TRP A 92 10.96 5.55 -12.16
C TRP A 92 10.20 6.74 -12.73
N SER A 93 9.14 7.16 -12.04
CA SER A 93 8.44 8.41 -12.35
C SER A 93 7.86 9.03 -11.08
N LEU A 94 7.43 10.29 -11.18
CA LEU A 94 6.76 11.01 -10.10
C LEU A 94 5.29 11.21 -10.48
N ALA A 95 4.39 10.96 -9.53
CA ALA A 95 3.03 11.43 -9.65
C ALA A 95 2.99 12.97 -9.48
N PRO A 96 2.00 13.64 -10.10
CA PRO A 96 1.85 15.09 -9.97
C PRO A 96 1.67 15.50 -8.49
N PRO A 97 2.03 16.74 -8.12
CA PRO A 97 1.82 17.21 -6.75
C PRO A 97 0.32 17.28 -6.43
N ILE A 98 -0.01 17.11 -5.14
CA ILE A 98 -1.37 17.34 -4.65
C ILE A 98 -1.71 18.83 -4.89
N PRO A 99 -2.79 19.14 -5.63
CA PRO A 99 -3.18 20.51 -5.92
C PRO A 99 -3.35 21.34 -4.64
N ARG A 100 -2.90 22.59 -4.67
CA ARG A 100 -2.98 23.56 -3.56
C ARG A 100 -2.26 23.13 -2.27
N ARG A 101 -1.41 22.11 -2.30
CA ARG A 101 -0.60 21.65 -1.16
C ARG A 101 0.89 21.73 -1.49
N SER A 102 1.51 22.88 -1.21
CA SER A 102 2.93 23.11 -1.47
C SER A 102 3.87 22.29 -0.58
N SER A 103 3.39 21.79 0.57
CA SER A 103 4.17 21.00 1.52
C SER A 103 4.38 19.53 1.13
N GLY A 104 3.80 19.07 0.01
CA GLY A 104 3.83 17.66 -0.39
C GLY A 104 2.98 16.75 0.51
N LEU A 105 3.30 15.46 0.52
CA LEU A 105 2.57 14.46 1.31
C LEU A 105 2.67 14.74 2.82
N PRO A 106 1.63 14.43 3.62
CA PRO A 106 1.77 14.39 5.07
C PRO A 106 2.87 13.41 5.51
N LEU A 107 3.63 13.77 6.55
CA LEU A 107 4.63 12.88 7.14
C LEU A 107 3.92 11.67 7.79
N PHE A 108 4.48 10.47 7.64
CA PHE A 108 3.89 9.25 8.21
C PHE A 108 2.44 8.98 7.76
N CYS A 109 2.04 9.53 6.62
CA CYS A 109 0.77 9.17 5.99
C CYS A 109 0.75 7.67 5.66
N LYS A 110 -0.44 7.10 5.56
CA LYS A 110 -0.62 5.76 5.03
C LYS A 110 -0.93 5.83 3.54
N LEU A 111 -0.32 4.91 2.79
CA LEU A 111 -0.58 4.70 1.37
C LEU A 111 -1.33 3.39 1.20
N VAL A 112 -2.47 3.44 0.53
CA VAL A 112 -3.26 2.24 0.22
C VAL A 112 -3.64 2.27 -1.25
N ALA A 113 -3.21 1.28 -2.01
CA ALA A 113 -3.66 1.07 -3.37
C ALA A 113 -4.99 0.30 -3.38
N LEU A 114 -5.93 0.78 -4.19
CA LEU A 114 -7.24 0.19 -4.40
C LEU A 114 -7.53 0.20 -5.90
N GLY A 115 -7.23 -0.93 -6.57
CA GLY A 115 -7.08 -0.97 -8.02
C GLY A 115 -6.13 0.14 -8.48
N ARG A 116 -6.56 0.94 -9.46
CA ARG A 116 -5.83 2.10 -10.00
C ARG A 116 -5.81 3.35 -9.10
N LYS A 117 -6.51 3.33 -7.96
CA LYS A 117 -6.59 4.49 -7.06
C LYS A 117 -5.56 4.33 -5.97
N LEU A 118 -4.87 5.40 -5.65
CA LEU A 118 -4.02 5.51 -4.47
C LEU A 118 -4.72 6.40 -3.46
N VAL A 119 -4.95 5.88 -2.25
CA VAL A 119 -5.53 6.60 -1.13
C VAL A 119 -4.42 6.94 -0.14
N VAL A 120 -4.27 8.24 0.16
CA VAL A 120 -3.33 8.79 1.14
C VAL A 120 -4.13 9.24 2.35
N LEU A 121 -3.78 8.71 3.53
CA LEU A 121 -4.57 8.90 4.75
C LEU A 121 -3.72 9.45 5.90
N GLY A 122 -4.22 10.51 6.54
CA GLY A 122 -3.73 11.01 7.83
C GLY A 122 -2.23 11.29 7.87
N GLY A 123 -1.61 11.06 9.03
CA GLY A 123 -0.21 11.40 9.26
C GLY A 123 -0.08 12.80 9.87
N TRP A 124 1.02 13.49 9.60
CA TRP A 124 1.31 14.83 10.14
C TRP A 124 1.45 15.86 9.04
N ASN A 125 0.93 17.06 9.28
CA ASN A 125 1.20 18.20 8.43
C ASN A 125 2.72 18.52 8.48
N PRO A 126 3.43 18.55 7.33
CA PRO A 126 4.89 18.76 7.32
C PRO A 126 5.34 20.12 7.81
N LEU A 127 4.43 21.11 7.89
CA LEU A 127 4.72 22.46 8.36
C LEU A 127 4.47 22.62 9.86
N THR A 128 3.33 22.12 10.35
CA THR A 128 2.90 22.32 11.74
C THR A 128 3.22 21.13 12.64
N TRP A 129 3.61 19.99 12.08
CA TRP A 129 3.83 18.71 12.77
C TRP A 129 2.59 18.16 13.49
N ALA A 130 1.43 18.79 13.31
CA ALA A 130 0.17 18.34 13.87
C ALA A 130 -0.39 17.17 13.07
N ASN A 131 -1.05 16.25 13.78
CA ASN A 131 -1.82 15.19 13.14
C ASN A 131 -2.88 15.77 12.18
N THR A 132 -3.10 15.10 11.05
CA THR A 132 -4.14 15.43 10.08
C THR A 132 -5.10 14.25 9.90
N ASP A 133 -6.34 14.56 9.55
CA ASP A 133 -7.42 13.65 9.16
C ASP A 133 -7.69 13.69 7.65
N GLU A 134 -6.85 14.41 6.90
CA GLU A 134 -6.97 14.56 5.46
C GLU A 134 -6.90 13.22 4.71
N VAL A 135 -7.68 13.16 3.63
CA VAL A 135 -7.71 12.05 2.68
C VAL A 135 -7.46 12.61 1.29
N HIS A 136 -6.44 12.10 0.60
CA HIS A 136 -6.15 12.45 -0.79
C HIS A 136 -6.23 11.20 -1.65
N ILE A 137 -6.90 11.30 -2.80
CA ILE A 137 -7.11 10.18 -3.71
C ILE A 137 -6.51 10.54 -5.05
N TYR A 138 -5.53 9.76 -5.48
CA TYR A 138 -4.91 9.87 -6.80
C TYR A 138 -5.44 8.77 -7.70
N ASP A 139 -5.93 9.16 -8.87
CA ASP A 139 -6.26 8.23 -9.94
C ASP A 139 -5.04 8.11 -10.87
N MET A 140 -4.46 6.91 -10.95
CA MET A 140 -3.25 6.67 -11.76
C MET A 140 -3.51 6.71 -13.26
N VAL A 141 -4.77 6.60 -13.69
CA VAL A 141 -5.18 6.61 -15.09
C VAL A 141 -5.38 8.03 -15.59
N SER A 142 -6.21 8.82 -14.90
CA SER A 142 -6.41 10.24 -15.25
C SER A 142 -5.25 11.12 -14.80
N ARG A 143 -4.37 10.61 -13.93
CA ARG A 143 -3.25 11.34 -13.31
C ARG A 143 -3.72 12.59 -12.56
N THR A 144 -4.87 12.48 -11.91
CA THR A 144 -5.46 13.60 -11.14
C THR A 144 -5.65 13.23 -9.68
N TRP A 145 -5.47 14.24 -8.83
CA TRP A 145 -5.79 14.17 -7.41
C TRP A 145 -7.17 14.77 -7.13
N ARG A 146 -7.84 14.21 -6.13
CA ARG A 146 -8.99 14.84 -5.45
C ARG A 146 -8.85 14.70 -3.94
N CYS A 147 -9.47 15.62 -3.21
CA CYS A 147 -9.72 15.41 -1.78
C CYS A 147 -10.84 14.37 -1.61
N GLY A 148 -10.70 13.49 -0.63
CA GLY A 148 -11.79 12.65 -0.14
C GLY A 148 -12.40 13.22 1.13
N ALA A 149 -13.53 12.66 1.57
CA ALA A 149 -14.08 12.97 2.89
C ALA A 149 -13.05 12.74 4.00
N THR A 150 -12.91 13.70 4.91
CA THR A 150 -11.94 13.64 6.02
C THR A 150 -12.29 12.52 6.99
N MET A 151 -11.26 11.94 7.60
CA MET A 151 -11.40 10.81 8.53
C MET A 151 -12.12 11.24 9.82
N PRO A 152 -13.27 10.64 10.18
CA PRO A 152 -13.99 11.03 11.39
C PRO A 152 -13.23 10.75 12.68
N GLY A 153 -13.44 11.62 13.67
CA GLY A 153 -12.81 11.52 14.99
C GLY A 153 -11.52 12.32 15.08
N PRO A 154 -10.62 12.01 16.03
CA PRO A 154 -9.38 12.77 16.16
C PRO A 154 -8.45 12.50 14.96
N PRO A 155 -7.79 13.54 14.42
CA PRO A 155 -6.67 13.40 13.49
C PRO A 155 -5.62 12.42 14.03
N ARG A 156 -5.12 11.52 13.18
CA ARG A 156 -4.31 10.40 13.64
C ARG A 156 -3.13 10.09 12.72
N SER A 157 -2.12 9.46 13.30
CA SER A 157 -0.94 8.92 12.61
C SER A 157 -0.65 7.50 13.09
N PHE A 158 0.25 6.78 12.41
CA PHE A 158 0.75 5.46 12.83
C PHE A 158 -0.32 4.36 13.02
N PHE A 159 -1.48 4.51 12.39
CA PHE A 159 -2.56 3.53 12.43
C PHE A 159 -2.36 2.38 11.45
N ALA A 160 -3.00 1.24 11.71
CA ALA A 160 -3.11 0.15 10.75
C ALA A 160 -4.05 0.54 9.61
N CYS A 161 -3.74 0.11 8.38
CA CYS A 161 -4.61 0.30 7.23
C CYS A 161 -4.47 -0.84 6.22
N ALA A 162 -5.56 -1.20 5.55
CA ALA A 162 -5.55 -2.14 4.43
C ALA A 162 -6.76 -1.95 3.51
N ALA A 163 -6.66 -2.38 2.25
CA ALA A 163 -7.76 -2.33 1.29
C ALA A 163 -8.42 -3.69 1.10
N TRP A 164 -9.76 -3.70 1.04
CA TRP A 164 -10.53 -4.78 0.46
C TRP A 164 -10.83 -4.44 -1.01
N GLN A 165 -9.98 -4.96 -1.88
CA GLN A 165 -9.96 -4.65 -3.32
C GLN A 165 -11.32 -4.86 -3.99
N GLU A 166 -12.00 -5.97 -3.68
CA GLU A 166 -13.25 -6.36 -4.33
C GLU A 166 -14.44 -5.46 -4.02
N ARG A 167 -14.45 -4.84 -2.84
CA ARG A 167 -15.51 -3.95 -2.39
C ARG A 167 -15.16 -2.47 -2.50
N GLY A 168 -13.93 -2.13 -2.85
CA GLY A 168 -13.53 -0.73 -2.94
C GLY A 168 -13.36 -0.04 -1.56
N MET A 169 -13.12 -0.83 -0.50
CA MET A 169 -13.10 -0.33 0.88
C MET A 169 -11.66 -0.21 1.41
N VAL A 170 -11.39 0.84 2.19
CA VAL A 170 -10.15 0.98 2.96
C VAL A 170 -10.45 0.98 4.45
N PHE A 171 -9.83 0.06 5.19
CA PHE A 171 -9.96 -0.06 6.63
C PHE A 171 -8.84 0.69 7.33
N VAL A 172 -9.16 1.31 8.47
CA VAL A 172 -8.25 2.03 9.35
C VAL A 172 -8.54 1.64 10.80
N ALA A 173 -7.51 1.33 11.58
CA ALA A 173 -7.67 1.06 13.01
C ALA A 173 -6.46 1.50 13.84
N GLY A 174 -6.72 1.93 15.07
CA GLY A 174 -5.68 2.33 16.01
C GLY A 174 -4.97 3.62 15.60
N GLY A 175 -3.65 3.64 15.80
CA GLY A 175 -2.78 4.80 15.71
C GLY A 175 -2.85 5.66 16.97
N ARG A 176 -2.39 6.91 16.85
CA ARG A 176 -2.41 7.87 17.94
C ARG A 176 -2.97 9.22 17.55
N ASP A 177 -3.58 9.89 18.52
CA ASP A 177 -4.08 11.26 18.36
C ASP A 177 -2.98 12.32 18.60
N ALA A 178 -3.36 13.60 18.52
CA ALA A 178 -2.48 14.73 18.76
C ALA A 178 -1.90 14.80 20.20
N ARG A 179 -2.52 14.11 21.16
CA ARG A 179 -2.02 13.98 22.55
C ARG A 179 -1.12 12.76 22.72
N LYS A 180 -0.75 12.08 21.61
CA LYS A 180 0.03 10.84 21.57
C LYS A 180 -0.65 9.68 22.30
N LYS A 181 -1.99 9.72 22.44
CA LYS A 181 -2.73 8.63 23.05
C LYS A 181 -3.05 7.56 22.02
N ALA A 182 -2.73 6.30 22.34
CA ALA A 182 -3.07 5.17 21.50
C ALA A 182 -4.60 5.00 21.41
N LEU A 183 -5.07 4.77 20.18
CA LEU A 183 -6.48 4.62 19.84
C LEU A 183 -6.83 3.13 19.69
N ARG A 184 -8.09 2.81 19.94
CA ARG A 184 -8.71 1.50 19.61
C ARG A 184 -9.79 1.62 18.54
N SER A 185 -10.13 2.84 18.14
CA SER A 185 -11.22 3.09 17.20
C SER A 185 -10.84 2.68 15.79
N ALA A 186 -11.84 2.16 15.07
CA ALA A 186 -11.70 1.67 13.72
C ALA A 186 -12.78 2.26 12.80
N LEU A 187 -12.42 2.38 11.52
CA LEU A 187 -13.23 3.01 10.48
C LEU A 187 -13.01 2.25 9.17
N ALA A 188 -14.06 2.16 8.35
CA ALA A 188 -13.96 1.71 6.97
C ALA A 188 -14.37 2.86 6.04
N TYR A 189 -13.66 3.05 4.94
CA TYR A 189 -13.90 4.10 3.97
C TYR A 189 -14.28 3.51 2.63
N ASP A 190 -15.47 3.86 2.14
CA ASP A 190 -15.89 3.57 0.78
C ASP A 190 -15.33 4.66 -0.14
N VAL A 191 -14.35 4.28 -0.96
CA VAL A 191 -13.63 5.22 -1.84
C VAL A 191 -14.51 5.70 -3.00
N ALA A 192 -15.51 4.91 -3.39
CA ALA A 192 -16.44 5.27 -4.46
C ALA A 192 -17.55 6.19 -3.95
N ALA A 193 -18.15 5.84 -2.80
CA ALA A 193 -19.17 6.64 -2.15
C ALA A 193 -18.60 7.89 -1.42
N ASP A 194 -17.27 7.97 -1.28
CA ASP A 194 -16.59 9.04 -0.54
C ASP A 194 -17.07 9.14 0.91
N ALA A 195 -17.36 8.00 1.54
CA ALA A 195 -18.07 7.95 2.82
C ALA A 195 -17.38 7.02 3.82
N TRP A 196 -17.40 7.45 5.09
CA TRP A 196 -16.85 6.68 6.20
C TRP A 196 -17.93 5.92 6.97
N ILE A 197 -17.62 4.69 7.33
CA ILE A 197 -18.42 3.81 8.17
C ILE A 197 -17.68 3.62 9.48
N ARG A 198 -18.36 3.89 10.61
CA ARG A 198 -17.81 3.59 11.93
C ARG A 198 -17.86 2.09 12.18
N MET A 199 -16.74 1.54 12.65
CA MET A 199 -16.65 0.15 13.06
C MET A 199 -16.70 0.05 14.59
N PRO A 200 -17.03 -1.13 15.13
CA PRO A 200 -16.75 -1.44 16.53
C PRO A 200 -15.28 -1.13 16.89
N ASP A 201 -15.06 -0.69 18.13
CA ASP A 201 -13.71 -0.50 18.67
C ASP A 201 -12.99 -1.86 18.82
N MET A 202 -11.68 -1.87 18.58
CA MET A 202 -10.80 -2.97 18.98
C MET A 202 -10.82 -3.15 20.52
N ALA A 203 -10.47 -4.33 21.00
CA ALA A 203 -10.26 -4.58 22.42
C ALA A 203 -9.05 -3.80 22.95
N LEU A 204 -7.95 -3.77 22.19
CA LEU A 204 -6.71 -3.11 22.58
C LEU A 204 -6.50 -1.77 21.89
N ARG A 205 -5.79 -0.87 22.59
CA ARG A 205 -5.26 0.36 21.99
C ARG A 205 -3.92 0.03 21.33
N ARG A 206 -3.74 0.48 20.09
CA ARG A 206 -2.54 0.15 19.30
C ARG A 206 -2.00 1.38 18.58
N ASP A 207 -0.90 1.95 19.07
CA ASP A 207 -0.05 2.88 18.31
C ASP A 207 0.99 2.10 17.50
N GLU A 208 1.49 2.69 16.40
CA GLU A 208 2.48 2.09 15.49
C GLU A 208 2.14 0.67 14.99
N CYS A 209 0.86 0.37 14.85
CA CYS A 209 0.37 -0.91 14.35
C CYS A 209 0.38 -0.99 12.81
N SER A 210 0.31 -2.24 12.33
CA SER A 210 0.25 -2.57 10.90
C SER A 210 -1.07 -3.22 10.55
N GLY A 211 -1.54 -3.03 9.32
CA GLY A 211 -2.82 -3.53 8.84
C GLY A 211 -2.63 -4.40 7.62
N VAL A 212 -3.30 -5.54 7.58
CA VAL A 212 -3.34 -6.43 6.41
C VAL A 212 -4.76 -6.91 6.17
N PHE A 213 -5.18 -7.02 4.90
CA PHE A 213 -6.47 -7.60 4.55
C PHE A 213 -6.25 -8.95 3.87
N ALA A 214 -6.62 -10.02 4.55
CA ALA A 214 -6.36 -11.39 4.12
C ALA A 214 -7.45 -12.33 4.63
N GLY A 215 -7.82 -13.33 3.83
CA GLY A 215 -8.83 -14.32 4.21
C GLY A 215 -10.20 -13.72 4.57
N GLY A 216 -10.60 -12.63 3.89
CA GLY A 216 -11.87 -11.95 4.16
C GLY A 216 -11.91 -11.15 5.46
N ALA A 217 -10.79 -10.94 6.14
CA ALA A 217 -10.73 -10.18 7.38
C ALA A 217 -9.66 -9.08 7.32
N PHE A 218 -9.91 -8.00 8.06
CA PHE A 218 -8.92 -6.95 8.31
C PHE A 218 -8.17 -7.25 9.61
N HIS A 219 -6.88 -7.57 9.52
CA HIS A 219 -6.03 -7.90 10.65
C HIS A 219 -5.20 -6.69 11.04
N VAL A 220 -5.22 -6.36 12.33
CA VAL A 220 -4.39 -5.34 12.97
C VAL A 220 -3.31 -6.04 13.76
N LEU A 221 -2.07 -5.88 13.31
CA LEU A 221 -0.90 -6.57 13.83
C LEU A 221 -0.09 -5.63 14.72
N SER A 222 0.33 -6.15 15.88
CA SER A 222 1.26 -5.48 16.78
C SER A 222 0.81 -4.08 17.23
N GLY A 223 1.77 -3.22 17.52
CA GLY A 223 1.60 -1.92 18.14
C GLY A 223 1.63 -2.02 19.66
N TYR A 224 1.45 -0.88 20.31
CA TYR A 224 1.55 -0.76 21.76
C TYR A 224 0.50 0.20 22.33
N PRO A 225 0.09 0.02 23.60
CA PRO A 225 -0.77 0.96 24.29
C PRO A 225 0.03 2.20 24.75
N THR A 226 -0.67 3.26 25.17
CA THR A 226 -0.03 4.53 25.56
C THR A 226 0.95 4.36 26.71
N GLU A 227 0.67 3.41 27.60
CA GLU A 227 1.37 3.15 28.85
C GLU A 227 2.66 2.32 28.66
N ALA A 228 2.81 1.67 27.50
CA ALA A 228 3.93 0.77 27.18
C ALA A 228 4.61 1.16 25.86
N GLN A 229 4.89 2.46 25.67
CA GLN A 229 5.51 2.94 24.44
C GLN A 229 6.79 2.19 24.10
N VAL A 230 6.99 1.91 22.81
CA VAL A 230 8.15 1.18 22.26
C VAL A 230 8.15 -0.33 22.60
N GLN A 231 7.21 -0.83 23.41
CA GLN A 231 7.05 -2.27 23.66
C GLN A 231 6.01 -2.87 22.70
N PHE A 232 6.45 -3.20 21.49
CA PHE A 232 5.59 -3.80 20.47
C PHE A 232 4.98 -5.13 20.96
N SER A 233 3.67 -5.21 20.92
CA SER A 233 2.94 -6.45 21.23
C SER A 233 3.10 -7.47 20.10
N ARG A 234 3.14 -8.75 20.46
CA ARG A 234 3.06 -9.87 19.51
C ARG A 234 1.62 -10.29 19.22
N SER A 235 0.66 -9.57 19.77
CA SER A 235 -0.76 -9.84 19.56
C SER A 235 -1.28 -9.26 18.25
N ALA A 236 -2.39 -9.82 17.78
CA ALA A 236 -3.19 -9.26 16.71
C ALA A 236 -4.68 -9.31 17.02
N GLU A 237 -5.45 -8.52 16.28
CA GLU A 237 -6.91 -8.58 16.28
C GLU A 237 -7.39 -8.62 14.83
N SER A 238 -8.42 -9.42 14.57
CA SER A 238 -8.96 -9.62 13.23
C SER A 238 -10.42 -9.19 13.20
N PHE A 239 -10.76 -8.29 12.28
CA PHE A 239 -12.12 -7.87 12.02
C PHE A 239 -12.71 -8.70 10.88
N ASP A 240 -13.72 -9.51 11.21
CA ASP A 240 -14.51 -10.23 10.23
C ASP A 240 -15.50 -9.25 9.57
N VAL A 241 -15.35 -9.04 8.26
CA VAL A 241 -16.18 -8.09 7.51
C VAL A 241 -17.59 -8.60 7.22
N VAL A 242 -17.83 -9.91 7.33
CA VAL A 242 -19.14 -10.53 7.14
C VAL A 242 -19.93 -10.47 8.45
N ALA A 243 -19.30 -10.88 9.55
CA ALA A 243 -19.89 -10.80 10.89
C ALA A 243 -19.88 -9.37 11.47
N TRP A 244 -19.14 -8.45 10.84
CA TRP A 244 -18.96 -7.06 11.24
C TRP A 244 -18.53 -6.88 12.71
N ARG A 245 -17.58 -7.72 13.15
CA ARG A 245 -17.08 -7.71 14.53
C ARG A 245 -15.60 -8.09 14.60
N TRP A 246 -14.95 -7.60 15.64
CA TRP A 246 -13.62 -8.09 16.02
C TRP A 246 -13.72 -9.49 16.61
N GLY A 247 -12.78 -10.35 16.24
CA GLY A 247 -12.48 -11.57 16.96
C GLY A 247 -11.78 -11.31 18.29
N PRO A 248 -11.46 -12.36 19.06
CA PRO A 248 -10.65 -12.23 20.26
C PRO A 248 -9.24 -11.72 19.92
N VAL A 249 -8.55 -11.18 20.94
CA VAL A 249 -7.11 -10.88 20.82
C VAL A 249 -6.35 -12.20 20.68
N GLU A 250 -5.57 -12.31 19.61
CA GLU A 250 -4.73 -13.46 19.34
C GLU A 250 -3.31 -13.16 19.81
N GLU A 251 -2.91 -13.76 20.94
CA GLU A 251 -1.55 -13.63 21.49
C GLU A 251 -0.54 -14.50 20.75
N GLY A 252 0.71 -14.05 20.67
CA GLY A 252 1.82 -14.84 20.07
C GLY A 252 1.70 -15.10 18.57
N LYS A 253 0.86 -14.34 17.85
CA LYS A 253 0.67 -14.50 16.39
C LYS A 253 1.87 -14.05 15.57
N LEU A 254 2.70 -13.17 16.15
CA LEU A 254 3.90 -12.63 15.51
C LEU A 254 5.15 -13.28 16.08
N GLU A 255 6.13 -13.52 15.21
CA GLU A 255 7.48 -13.94 15.57
C GLU A 255 8.14 -12.94 16.54
N GLU A 256 9.06 -13.44 17.37
CA GLU A 256 9.75 -12.62 18.38
C GLU A 256 10.54 -11.46 17.78
N GLU A 257 11.06 -11.64 16.56
CA GLU A 257 11.80 -10.64 15.81
C GLU A 257 10.97 -9.91 14.73
N ALA A 258 9.63 -10.00 14.81
CA ALA A 258 8.75 -9.38 13.82
C ALA A 258 8.96 -7.86 13.73
N CYS A 259 9.05 -7.35 12.51
CA CYS A 259 8.98 -5.91 12.22
C CYS A 259 7.61 -5.60 11.60
N PRO A 260 6.63 -5.06 12.34
CA PRO A 260 5.26 -4.90 11.83
C PRO A 260 5.18 -4.03 10.56
N TRP A 261 6.15 -3.13 10.36
CA TRP A 261 6.22 -2.28 9.17
C TRP A 261 6.63 -2.99 7.88
N THR A 262 7.10 -4.23 7.97
CA THR A 262 7.46 -5.07 6.82
C THR A 262 6.35 -6.05 6.47
N SER A 263 5.24 -6.10 7.22
CA SER A 263 4.11 -6.99 6.93
C SER A 263 3.37 -6.56 5.66
N VAL A 264 3.22 -7.48 4.71
CA VAL A 264 2.47 -7.27 3.45
C VAL A 264 1.64 -8.49 3.09
N VAL A 265 0.59 -8.29 2.29
CA VAL A 265 -0.20 -9.39 1.72
C VAL A 265 0.23 -9.60 0.27
N GLY A 266 0.59 -10.83 -0.10
CA GLY A 266 0.85 -11.20 -1.48
C GLY A 266 -0.44 -11.32 -2.30
N SER A 267 -0.31 -11.45 -3.61
CA SER A 267 -1.46 -11.69 -4.50
C SER A 267 -2.16 -13.02 -4.23
N ASP A 268 -1.44 -13.96 -3.61
CA ASP A 268 -1.93 -15.26 -3.13
C ASP A 268 -2.76 -15.17 -1.85
N GLY A 269 -2.90 -13.97 -1.26
CA GLY A 269 -3.59 -13.76 0.00
C GLY A 269 -2.78 -14.13 1.24
N MET A 270 -1.54 -14.59 1.07
CA MET A 270 -0.65 -14.94 2.18
C MET A 270 -0.01 -13.68 2.76
N VAL A 271 0.29 -13.73 4.06
CA VAL A 271 0.95 -12.62 4.76
C VAL A 271 2.45 -12.89 4.80
N TYR A 272 3.23 -11.95 4.29
CA TYR A 272 4.69 -11.97 4.28
C TYR A 272 5.24 -10.95 5.26
N MET A 273 6.40 -11.23 5.84
CA MET A 273 7.10 -10.32 6.73
C MET A 273 8.61 -10.50 6.60
N CYS A 274 9.37 -9.45 6.87
CA CYS A 274 10.81 -9.55 7.12
C CYS A 274 11.09 -9.39 8.62
N LEU A 275 11.78 -10.37 9.18
CA LEU A 275 12.26 -10.38 10.56
C LEU A 275 13.49 -9.47 10.71
N GLN A 276 13.84 -9.12 11.95
CA GLN A 276 15.04 -8.36 12.25
C GLN A 276 16.33 -9.12 11.87
N SER A 277 16.33 -10.45 11.93
CA SER A 277 17.39 -11.32 11.39
C SER A 277 17.68 -11.12 9.89
N GLY A 278 16.74 -10.53 9.14
CA GLY A 278 16.80 -10.42 7.68
C GLY A 278 16.17 -11.60 6.95
N GLU A 279 15.50 -12.50 7.66
CA GLU A 279 14.71 -13.57 7.04
C GLU A 279 13.34 -13.04 6.59
N VAL A 280 12.97 -13.38 5.36
CA VAL A 280 11.61 -13.19 4.85
C VAL A 280 10.82 -14.46 5.14
N VAL A 281 9.71 -14.30 5.85
CA VAL A 281 8.80 -15.37 6.26
C VAL A 281 7.41 -15.17 5.65
N VAL A 282 6.69 -16.27 5.47
CA VAL A 282 5.29 -16.30 5.01
C VAL A 282 4.43 -17.04 6.04
N LEU A 283 3.25 -16.51 6.32
CA LEU A 283 2.26 -17.14 7.19
C LEU A 283 1.45 -18.15 6.37
N GLU A 284 1.60 -19.43 6.68
CA GLU A 284 0.83 -20.52 6.07
C GLU A 284 -0.21 -21.07 7.05
N GLU A 285 -1.36 -21.50 6.54
CA GLU A 285 -2.31 -22.30 7.31
C GLU A 285 -1.85 -23.76 7.29
N GLU A 286 -1.60 -24.35 8.45
CA GLU A 286 -1.26 -25.77 8.53
C GLU A 286 -2.47 -26.62 8.13
N GLY A 287 -2.32 -27.41 7.06
CA GLY A 287 -3.36 -28.29 6.49
C GLY A 287 -3.72 -29.50 7.35
N GLY A 288 -3.75 -29.37 8.68
CA GLY A 288 -4.14 -30.40 9.62
C GLY A 288 -5.44 -30.07 10.36
N ASN A 289 -6.08 -31.10 10.92
CA ASN A 289 -7.39 -31.06 11.62
C ASN A 289 -7.46 -30.16 12.88
N ARG A 290 -6.44 -29.31 13.11
CA ARG A 290 -6.31 -28.38 14.24
C ARG A 290 -6.14 -26.91 13.86
N GLY A 291 -6.19 -26.55 12.56
CA GLY A 291 -6.29 -25.15 12.12
C GLY A 291 -5.20 -24.22 12.69
N GLY A 292 -3.95 -24.71 12.78
CA GLY A 292 -2.81 -23.90 13.21
C GLY A 292 -2.31 -22.98 12.09
N ARG A 293 -1.73 -21.83 12.45
CA ARG A 293 -0.98 -20.98 11.52
C ARG A 293 0.48 -20.99 11.91
N ALA A 294 1.36 -21.22 10.94
CA ALA A 294 2.81 -21.29 11.17
C ALA A 294 3.55 -20.38 10.20
N TRP A 295 4.62 -19.75 10.68
CA TRP A 295 5.53 -18.97 9.84
C TRP A 295 6.56 -19.91 9.19
N ARG A 296 6.64 -19.87 7.86
CA ARG A 296 7.65 -20.59 7.09
C ARG A 296 8.69 -19.62 6.54
N ARG A 297 9.97 -19.96 6.69
CA ARG A 297 11.06 -19.24 6.04
C ARG A 297 10.96 -19.35 4.51
N MET A 298 11.03 -18.21 3.84
CA MET A 298 10.93 -18.09 2.39
C MET A 298 12.28 -17.71 1.78
N ALA A 299 12.91 -16.65 2.26
CA ALA A 299 14.16 -16.15 1.70
C ALA A 299 14.99 -15.44 2.78
N GLU A 300 16.25 -15.15 2.48
CA GLU A 300 17.13 -14.33 3.31
C GLU A 300 17.53 -13.09 2.51
N LEU A 301 17.54 -11.93 3.16
CA LEU A 301 17.92 -10.68 2.51
C LEU A 301 19.38 -10.70 2.01
N PRO A 302 19.68 -9.99 0.92
CA PRO A 302 21.07 -9.81 0.48
C PRO A 302 21.92 -9.17 1.57
N ALA A 303 23.18 -9.62 1.72
CA ALA A 303 24.11 -9.14 2.76
C ALA A 303 24.38 -7.61 2.71
N GLU A 304 24.17 -6.97 1.56
CA GLU A 304 24.25 -5.52 1.40
C GLU A 304 23.12 -4.78 2.13
N MET A 305 21.98 -5.42 2.40
CA MET A 305 20.88 -4.84 3.15
C MET A 305 20.99 -5.20 4.63
N ARG A 306 21.31 -4.20 5.46
CA ARG A 306 21.44 -4.37 6.92
C ARG A 306 20.09 -4.56 7.61
N SER A 307 19.04 -3.89 7.10
CA SER A 307 17.71 -3.98 7.72
C SER A 307 16.62 -3.61 6.73
N ALA A 308 15.59 -4.45 6.62
CA ALA A 308 14.34 -4.09 5.96
C ALA A 308 13.61 -2.99 6.73
N LYS A 309 13.05 -2.03 6.00
CA LYS A 309 12.20 -0.97 6.53
C LYS A 309 10.79 -1.03 5.97
N ARG A 310 10.63 -1.38 4.69
CA ARG A 310 9.34 -1.54 4.04
C ARG A 310 9.38 -2.73 3.10
N MET A 311 8.23 -3.37 2.95
CA MET A 311 8.02 -4.38 1.92
C MET A 311 6.81 -3.99 1.09
N VAL A 312 6.79 -4.47 -0.15
CA VAL A 312 5.65 -4.36 -1.05
C VAL A 312 5.59 -5.66 -1.83
N ALA A 313 4.43 -6.31 -1.88
CA ALA A 313 4.22 -7.52 -2.66
C ALA A 313 3.24 -7.27 -3.81
N TRP A 314 3.37 -8.07 -4.87
CA TRP A 314 2.47 -8.12 -6.02
C TRP A 314 2.48 -9.52 -6.63
N GLU A 315 1.70 -9.71 -7.69
CA GLU A 315 1.65 -10.99 -8.38
C GLU A 315 3.00 -11.36 -9.02
N GLY A 316 3.61 -12.45 -8.52
CA GLY A 316 4.87 -12.96 -9.02
C GLY A 316 6.13 -12.25 -8.48
N GLY A 317 6.01 -11.37 -7.47
CA GLY A 317 7.19 -10.74 -6.89
C GLY A 317 6.94 -9.88 -5.65
N MET A 318 8.03 -9.50 -5.00
CA MET A 318 8.02 -8.53 -3.91
C MET A 318 9.26 -7.63 -3.97
N MET A 319 9.15 -6.43 -3.42
CA MET A 319 10.24 -5.50 -3.22
C MET A 319 10.44 -5.24 -1.74
N VAL A 320 11.69 -5.29 -1.30
CA VAL A 320 12.09 -4.90 0.04
C VAL A 320 12.94 -3.63 -0.06
N LEU A 321 12.56 -2.60 0.68
CA LEU A 321 13.31 -1.37 0.85
C LEU A 321 13.91 -1.33 2.26
N GLY A 322 15.16 -0.91 2.36
CA GLY A 322 15.89 -0.96 3.61
C GLY A 322 17.09 -0.04 3.65
N LEU A 323 17.87 -0.18 4.72
CA LEU A 323 19.15 0.50 4.87
C LEU A 323 20.28 -0.42 4.41
N GLY A 324 21.18 0.13 3.60
CA GLY A 324 22.39 -0.55 3.16
C GLY A 324 23.44 -0.70 4.26
N SER A 325 24.47 -1.49 3.96
CA SER A 325 25.66 -1.64 4.81
C SER A 325 26.51 -0.37 4.85
N GLN A 326 26.50 0.44 3.78
CA GLN A 326 27.09 1.78 3.76
C GLN A 326 26.20 2.79 4.50
N LYS A 327 26.80 3.71 5.25
CA LYS A 327 26.07 4.61 6.17
C LYS A 327 25.01 5.44 5.41
N GLU A 328 23.76 5.25 5.82
CA GLU A 328 22.55 5.99 5.41
C GLU A 328 22.12 5.86 3.93
N GLU A 329 22.69 4.91 3.18
CA GLU A 329 22.19 4.59 1.84
C GLU A 329 20.89 3.79 1.95
N GLN A 330 19.81 4.28 1.33
CA GLN A 330 18.63 3.46 1.11
C GLN A 330 18.92 2.48 -0.04
N VAL A 331 18.62 1.21 0.16
CA VAL A 331 18.75 0.16 -0.85
C VAL A 331 17.41 -0.54 -1.06
N ALA A 332 17.19 -1.07 -2.26
CA ALA A 332 15.99 -1.82 -2.60
C ALA A 332 16.34 -3.05 -3.43
N TYR A 333 15.66 -4.16 -3.16
CA TYR A 333 15.80 -5.41 -3.90
C TYR A 333 14.44 -5.98 -4.24
N VAL A 334 14.36 -6.60 -5.42
CA VAL A 334 13.19 -7.34 -5.88
C VAL A 334 13.48 -8.83 -5.82
N LEU A 335 12.56 -9.58 -5.24
CA LEU A 335 12.51 -11.04 -5.28
C LEU A 335 11.41 -11.46 -6.25
N GLU A 336 11.76 -12.27 -7.24
CA GLU A 336 10.76 -12.91 -8.11
C GLU A 336 10.20 -14.17 -7.43
N ILE A 337 8.88 -14.29 -7.41
CA ILE A 337 8.16 -15.41 -6.80
C ILE A 337 7.50 -16.18 -7.94
N LYS A 338 7.79 -17.49 -8.09
CA LYS A 338 7.15 -18.33 -9.09
C LYS A 338 6.33 -19.41 -8.38
N GLY A 339 5.00 -19.25 -8.33
CA GLY A 339 4.14 -20.12 -7.54
C GLY A 339 4.41 -19.94 -6.04
N ASN A 340 4.44 -21.02 -5.26
CA ASN A 340 4.77 -20.99 -3.82
C ASN A 340 6.27 -21.13 -3.52
N GLU A 341 7.10 -21.25 -4.55
CA GLU A 341 8.55 -21.36 -4.39
C GLU A 341 9.23 -20.05 -4.80
N PRO A 342 9.93 -19.38 -3.87
CA PRO A 342 10.74 -18.23 -4.22
C PRO A 342 11.86 -18.68 -5.16
N LYS A 343 12.10 -17.93 -6.25
CA LYS A 343 13.44 -17.98 -6.83
C LYS A 343 14.36 -17.37 -5.78
N THR A 344 15.44 -18.06 -5.42
CA THR A 344 16.41 -17.58 -4.42
C THR A 344 17.24 -16.37 -4.88
N THR A 345 16.91 -15.78 -6.04
CA THR A 345 17.69 -14.70 -6.66
C THR A 345 17.04 -13.34 -6.42
N TRP A 346 17.70 -12.53 -5.60
CA TRP A 346 17.40 -11.12 -5.43
C TRP A 346 18.01 -10.29 -6.55
N ARG A 347 17.27 -9.30 -7.05
CA ARG A 347 17.76 -8.31 -7.99
C ARG A 347 17.81 -6.94 -7.32
N LYS A 348 18.99 -6.31 -7.30
CA LYS A 348 19.15 -4.93 -6.81
C LYS A 348 18.37 -3.97 -7.72
N VAL A 349 17.64 -3.04 -7.11
CA VAL A 349 16.96 -1.96 -7.81
C VAL A 349 17.88 -0.76 -7.85
N GLU A 350 18.17 -0.28 -9.06
CA GLU A 350 18.88 0.99 -9.25
C GLU A 350 17.95 2.14 -8.90
N MET A 351 18.36 2.97 -7.93
CA MET A 351 17.64 4.16 -7.51
C MET A 351 18.39 5.40 -7.98
N PRO A 352 17.88 6.13 -8.98
CA PRO A 352 18.45 7.41 -9.37
C PRO A 352 18.49 8.37 -8.18
N LYS A 353 19.39 9.37 -8.23
CA LYS A 353 19.57 10.35 -7.14
C LYS A 353 18.28 11.08 -6.73
N GLU A 354 17.33 11.22 -7.64
CA GLU A 354 16.01 11.82 -7.38
C GLU A 354 15.09 10.92 -6.54
N PHE A 355 15.34 9.61 -6.53
CA PHE A 355 14.54 8.56 -5.88
C PHE A 355 15.34 7.82 -4.80
N SER A 356 16.40 8.43 -4.26
CA SER A 356 17.25 7.82 -3.22
C SER A 356 16.85 8.21 -1.79
N GLY A 357 15.87 9.10 -1.63
CA GLY A 357 15.46 9.57 -0.32
C GLY A 357 14.59 8.57 0.45
N HIS A 358 14.50 8.81 1.76
CA HIS A 358 13.80 7.95 2.70
C HIS A 358 12.35 7.65 2.30
N VAL A 359 11.93 6.39 2.39
CA VAL A 359 10.55 5.94 2.17
C VAL A 359 9.87 5.62 3.49
N HIS A 360 8.78 6.33 3.81
CA HIS A 360 8.02 6.07 5.04
C HIS A 360 6.74 5.26 4.83
N ALA A 361 6.24 5.11 3.60
CA ALA A 361 5.07 4.30 3.28
C ALA A 361 5.19 3.80 1.85
N ALA A 362 4.65 2.61 1.61
CA ALA A 362 4.73 1.94 0.32
C ALA A 362 3.52 1.03 0.11
N CYS A 363 3.07 0.87 -1.12
CA CYS A 363 2.04 -0.09 -1.52
C CYS A 363 2.25 -0.50 -2.99
N CYS A 364 1.49 -1.47 -3.48
CA CYS A 364 1.48 -1.84 -4.90
C CYS A 364 0.10 -1.66 -5.49
N SER A 365 0.05 -1.05 -6.67
CA SER A 365 -1.11 -1.04 -7.54
C SER A 365 -0.89 -1.96 -8.73
N THR A 366 -1.97 -2.47 -9.30
CA THR A 366 -1.92 -3.28 -10.53
C THR A 366 -2.86 -2.66 -11.55
N ILE A 367 -2.33 -2.22 -12.70
CA ILE A 367 -3.05 -1.43 -13.71
C ILE A 367 -2.91 -2.05 -15.10
#